data_AF-A0A1Q9YEB3-F1
#
_entry.id   AF-A0A1Q9YEB3-F1
#
_cell.length_a   1.000
_cell.length_b   1.000
_cell.length_c   1.000
_cell.angle_alpha   90.00
_cell.angle_beta   90.00
_cell.angle_gamma   90.00
#
_symmetry.space_group_name_H-M   'P 1'
#
loop_
_entity.id
_entity.type
_entity.pdbx_description
1 polymer ?
#
loop_
_entity_poly.entity_id
_entity_poly.type
_entity_poly.pdbx_seq_one_letter_code
_entity_poly.pdbx_strand_id
1 'polypeptide(L)'
;MDKNGILKPAAVSPKGTRYYSEEQLYRYTHQNQPHRKVIGYCRVSTNGQKDDLETQISNVRTYMIAKGYSFEVISDIGSGINCKKKGLQKLMKMISNKEVSRVVVLYKDRLMRFGYDMFSYFCELNDTEIEIIDHTETTGKQELTEDLIQIITVFANRLYGKSSKKTKKLIAQVKKKEAESDEDGKEDTASADT
;
A
#
# COMPACT_ATOMS: atom_id res chain seq x y z
N MET A 1 -9.50 40.44 20.27
CA MET A 1 -10.79 39.83 19.92
C MET A 1 -10.56 38.78 18.85
N ASP A 2 -11.09 37.56 19.00
CA ASP A 2 -11.38 36.72 17.84
C ASP A 2 -12.63 37.34 17.20
N LYS A 3 -12.44 38.20 16.20
CA LYS A 3 -13.48 39.14 15.71
C LYS A 3 -14.72 38.43 15.16
N ASN A 4 -14.60 37.15 14.81
CA ASN A 4 -15.65 36.38 14.16
C ASN A 4 -16.14 35.18 15.00
N GLY A 5 -15.56 34.94 16.20
CA GLY A 5 -15.99 33.88 17.11
C GLY A 5 -15.83 32.45 16.60
N ILE A 6 -14.97 32.23 15.60
CA ILE A 6 -14.86 30.96 14.86
C ILE A 6 -14.08 29.91 15.67
N LEU A 7 -13.08 30.32 16.48
CA LEU A 7 -12.35 29.40 17.35
C LEU A 7 -11.96 30.06 18.68
N LYS A 8 -12.74 29.78 19.72
CA LYS A 8 -12.50 30.31 21.07
C LYS A 8 -11.34 29.56 21.75
N PRO A 9 -10.31 30.25 22.26
CA PRO A 9 -9.20 29.61 22.96
C PRO A 9 -9.65 29.02 24.31
N ALA A 10 -9.07 27.88 24.70
CA ALA A 10 -9.29 27.25 26.00
C ALA A 10 -8.67 28.06 27.16
N ALA A 11 -7.52 28.69 26.92
CA ALA A 11 -6.87 29.58 27.88
C ALA A 11 -6.12 30.71 27.18
N VAL A 12 -5.94 31.83 27.88
CA VAL A 12 -5.13 32.96 27.43
C VAL A 12 -4.17 33.33 28.54
N SER A 13 -2.87 33.41 28.25
CA SER A 13 -1.86 33.82 29.23
C SER A 13 -1.99 35.31 29.57
N PRO A 14 -1.45 35.77 30.71
CA PRO A 14 -1.37 37.19 31.02
C PRO A 14 -0.62 38.02 29.97
N LYS A 15 0.26 37.37 29.19
CA LYS A 15 1.00 37.97 28.06
C LYS A 15 0.23 37.92 26.72
N GLY A 16 -1.01 37.42 26.71
CA GLY A 16 -1.87 37.35 25.53
C GLY A 16 -1.66 36.14 24.62
N THR A 17 -0.88 35.14 25.04
CA THR A 17 -0.69 33.88 24.30
C THR A 17 -1.95 33.03 24.39
N ARG A 18 -2.47 32.53 23.27
CA ARG A 18 -3.68 31.70 23.20
C ARG A 18 -3.32 30.22 23.19
N TYR A 19 -4.01 29.44 24.02
CA TYR A 19 -3.90 27.98 24.05
C TYR A 19 -5.22 27.37 23.60
N TYR A 20 -5.13 26.39 22.71
CA TYR A 20 -6.27 25.63 22.20
C TYR A 20 -6.12 24.18 22.65
N SER A 21 -7.23 23.55 23.03
CA SER A 21 -7.20 22.09 23.23
C SER A 21 -7.12 21.38 21.88
N GLU A 22 -6.59 20.17 21.89
CA GLU A 22 -6.60 19.28 20.72
C GLU A 22 -8.04 19.07 20.20
N GLU A 23 -9.00 18.99 21.11
CA GLU A 23 -10.41 18.84 20.79
C GLU A 23 -11.02 20.08 20.10
N GLN A 24 -10.65 21.29 20.53
CA GLN A 24 -11.07 22.53 19.88
C GLN A 24 -10.52 22.62 18.44
N LEU A 25 -9.25 22.27 18.27
CA LEU A 25 -8.61 22.17 16.96
C LEU A 25 -9.31 21.11 16.10
N TYR A 26 -9.59 19.93 16.64
CA TYR A 26 -10.26 18.84 15.94
C TYR A 26 -11.65 19.25 15.46
N ARG A 27 -12.49 19.81 16.33
CA ARG A 27 -13.85 20.26 15.94
C ARG A 27 -13.81 21.36 14.87
N TYR A 28 -12.88 22.30 14.99
CA TYR A 28 -12.74 23.39 14.02
C TYR A 28 -12.27 22.90 12.65
N THR A 29 -11.30 21.98 12.62
CA THR A 29 -10.78 21.42 11.36
C THR A 29 -11.74 20.42 10.71
N HIS A 30 -12.63 19.77 11.49
CA HIS A 30 -13.55 18.72 11.02
C HIS A 30 -15.03 19.15 10.98
N GLN A 31 -15.34 20.45 11.17
CA GLN A 31 -16.70 21.00 11.16
C GLN A 31 -17.41 20.86 9.80
N ASN A 32 -16.64 20.77 8.71
CA ASN A 32 -17.10 20.41 7.39
C ASN A 32 -16.40 19.10 7.02
N GLN A 33 -16.92 17.96 7.45
CA GLN A 33 -16.34 16.70 7.00
C GLN A 33 -16.47 16.64 5.47
N PRO A 34 -15.35 16.64 4.73
CA PRO A 34 -15.40 16.53 3.29
C PRO A 34 -16.10 15.21 2.94
N HIS A 35 -16.83 15.19 1.83
CA HIS A 35 -17.41 13.95 1.31
C HIS A 35 -16.28 12.92 1.14
N ARG A 36 -16.26 11.92 2.03
CA ARG A 36 -15.18 10.94 2.13
C ARG A 36 -15.24 10.02 0.93
N LYS A 37 -14.15 9.97 0.15
CA LYS A 37 -14.08 9.24 -1.11
C LYS A 37 -13.75 7.77 -0.87
N VAL A 38 -14.22 6.91 -1.77
CA VAL A 38 -13.71 5.54 -1.87
C VAL A 38 -12.48 5.54 -2.78
N ILE A 39 -11.41 4.87 -2.38
CA ILE A 39 -10.17 4.80 -3.18
C ILE A 39 -9.90 3.37 -3.60
N GLY A 40 -9.79 3.12 -4.91
CA GLY A 40 -9.22 1.89 -5.43
C GLY A 40 -7.69 1.95 -5.42
N TYR A 41 -7.00 0.97 -4.82
CA TYR A 41 -5.54 0.89 -4.86
C TYR A 41 -5.08 -0.31 -5.71
N CYS A 42 -4.26 -0.03 -6.72
CA CYS A 42 -3.73 -1.00 -7.67
C CYS A 42 -2.20 -1.00 -7.66
N ARG A 43 -1.57 -2.17 -7.82
CA ARG A 43 -0.12 -2.30 -7.81
C ARG A 43 0.37 -3.50 -8.62
N VAL A 44 1.47 -3.29 -9.33
CA VAL A 44 2.31 -4.36 -9.89
C VAL A 44 3.76 -4.19 -9.41
N SER A 45 4.56 -5.26 -9.48
CA SER A 45 5.92 -5.25 -8.94
C SER A 45 6.94 -4.59 -9.86
N THR A 46 6.78 -4.71 -11.18
CA THR A 46 7.73 -4.21 -12.18
C THR A 46 7.06 -3.42 -13.30
N ASN A 47 7.84 -2.60 -14.01
CA ASN A 47 7.35 -1.85 -15.16
C ASN A 47 6.94 -2.75 -16.35
N GLY A 48 7.44 -3.98 -16.41
CA GLY A 48 7.06 -4.95 -17.44
C GLY A 48 5.61 -5.42 -17.32
N GLN A 49 5.02 -5.30 -16.12
CA GLN A 49 3.65 -5.71 -15.81
C GLN A 49 2.64 -4.56 -15.99
N LYS A 50 2.92 -3.60 -16.87
CA LYS A 50 2.06 -2.42 -17.04
C LYS A 50 0.68 -2.77 -17.58
N ASP A 51 0.60 -3.76 -18.47
CA ASP A 51 -0.67 -4.22 -19.04
C ASP A 51 -1.53 -4.94 -17.99
N ASP A 52 -0.88 -5.70 -17.09
CA ASP A 52 -1.54 -6.31 -15.93
C ASP A 52 -2.09 -5.25 -14.97
N LEU A 53 -1.35 -4.15 -14.77
CA LEU A 53 -1.80 -3.03 -13.95
C LEU A 53 -3.06 -2.39 -14.54
N GLU A 54 -3.12 -2.17 -15.85
CA GLU A 54 -4.29 -1.58 -16.50
C GLU A 54 -5.51 -2.51 -16.42
N THR A 55 -5.29 -3.82 -16.59
CA THR A 55 -6.33 -4.84 -16.41
C THR A 55 -6.86 -4.85 -14.98
N GLN A 56 -5.96 -4.80 -13.99
CA GLN A 56 -6.33 -4.71 -12.59
C GLN A 56 -7.15 -3.44 -12.28
N ILE A 57 -6.72 -2.28 -12.81
CA ILE A 57 -7.43 -1.03 -12.66
C ILE A 57 -8.84 -1.14 -13.26
N SER A 58 -8.98 -1.72 -14.45
CA SER A 58 -10.28 -1.95 -15.10
C SER A 58 -11.21 -2.80 -14.25
N ASN A 59 -10.70 -3.89 -13.67
CA ASN A 59 -11.48 -4.78 -12.80
C ASN A 59 -11.96 -4.06 -11.54
N VAL A 60 -11.06 -3.34 -10.86
CA VAL A 60 -11.40 -2.55 -9.66
C VAL A 60 -12.43 -1.47 -10.00
N ARG A 61 -12.26 -0.74 -11.11
CA ARG A 61 -13.23 0.26 -11.56
C ARG A 61 -14.61 -0.33 -11.81
N THR A 62 -14.68 -1.44 -12.54
CA THR A 62 -15.94 -2.13 -12.85
C THR A 62 -16.67 -2.53 -11.57
N TYR A 63 -15.93 -3.10 -10.61
CA TYR A 63 -16.47 -3.44 -9.30
C TYR A 63 -17.04 -2.21 -8.56
N MET A 64 -16.27 -1.12 -8.50
CA MET A 64 -16.68 0.09 -7.77
C MET A 64 -17.85 0.81 -8.44
N ILE A 65 -17.93 0.79 -9.78
CA ILE A 65 -19.08 1.30 -10.54
C ILE A 65 -20.33 0.47 -10.22
N ALA A 66 -20.23 -0.87 -10.23
CA ALA A 66 -21.34 -1.75 -9.91
C ALA A 66 -21.88 -1.56 -8.48
N LYS A 67 -21.02 -1.16 -7.54
CA LYS A 67 -21.40 -0.79 -6.17
C LYS A 67 -21.97 0.63 -6.03
N GLY A 68 -21.90 1.45 -7.07
CA GLY A 68 -22.38 2.83 -7.06
C GLY A 68 -21.51 3.79 -6.24
N TYR A 69 -20.22 3.48 -6.06
CA TYR A 69 -19.33 4.35 -5.30
C TYR A 69 -18.90 5.58 -6.10
N SER A 70 -18.69 6.70 -5.41
CA SER A 70 -17.91 7.83 -5.91
C SER A 70 -16.45 7.59 -5.54
N PHE A 71 -15.59 7.38 -6.53
CA PHE A 71 -14.24 6.87 -6.28
C PHE A 71 -13.13 7.53 -7.10
N GLU A 72 -11.91 7.40 -6.59
CA GLU A 72 -10.67 7.62 -7.33
C GLU A 72 -9.82 6.35 -7.33
N VAL A 73 -8.93 6.20 -8.31
CA VAL A 73 -7.98 5.10 -8.35
C VAL A 73 -6.56 5.63 -8.20
N ILE A 74 -5.79 5.01 -7.30
CA ILE A 74 -4.37 5.25 -7.11
C ILE A 74 -3.64 3.97 -7.52
N SER A 75 -2.58 4.12 -8.31
CA SER A 75 -1.77 3.00 -8.77
C SER A 75 -0.28 3.22 -8.49
N ASP A 76 0.45 2.14 -8.23
CA ASP A 76 1.91 2.15 -8.13
C ASP A 76 2.56 1.02 -8.92
N ILE A 77 3.81 1.25 -9.33
CA ILE A 77 4.70 0.21 -9.82
C ILE A 77 5.86 0.06 -8.83
N GLY A 78 6.05 -1.14 -8.31
CA GLY A 78 7.11 -1.50 -7.37
C GLY A 78 6.71 -2.63 -6.42
N SER A 79 7.72 -3.30 -5.85
CA SER A 79 7.56 -4.39 -4.88
C SER A 79 6.55 -4.08 -3.76
N GLY A 80 5.85 -5.12 -3.30
CA GLY A 80 4.92 -5.08 -2.17
C GLY A 80 5.59 -4.77 -0.83
N ILE A 81 6.91 -4.86 -0.75
CA ILE A 81 7.72 -4.54 0.45
C ILE A 81 8.06 -3.05 0.52
N ASN A 82 8.08 -2.34 -0.62
CA ASN A 82 8.47 -0.94 -0.65
C ASN A 82 7.33 -0.03 -0.16
N CYS A 83 7.38 0.45 1.08
CA CYS A 83 6.38 1.39 1.60
C CYS A 83 6.58 2.86 1.18
N LYS A 84 7.60 3.18 0.38
CA LYS A 84 7.92 4.55 -0.06
C LYS A 84 7.34 4.91 -1.44
N LYS A 85 6.47 4.07 -1.98
CA LYS A 85 5.81 4.29 -3.27
C LYS A 85 4.92 5.54 -3.19
N LYS A 86 4.91 6.35 -4.24
CA LYS A 86 4.25 7.67 -4.23
C LYS A 86 2.74 7.54 -4.08
N GLY A 87 2.11 6.56 -4.74
CA GLY A 87 0.69 6.29 -4.62
C GLY A 87 0.30 5.86 -3.20
N LEU A 88 1.04 4.91 -2.62
CA LEU A 88 0.83 4.48 -1.24
C LEU A 88 1.00 5.62 -0.23
N GLN A 89 2.03 6.45 -0.38
CA GLN A 89 2.21 7.63 0.49
C GLN A 89 1.07 8.65 0.33
N LYS A 90 0.60 8.87 -0.90
CA LYS A 90 -0.58 9.71 -1.17
C LYS A 90 -1.81 9.12 -0.48
N LEU A 91 -2.05 7.82 -0.60
CA LEU A 91 -3.16 7.12 0.05
C LEU A 91 -3.10 7.28 1.58
N MET A 92 -1.95 7.01 2.20
CA MET A 92 -1.77 7.17 3.65
C MET A 92 -2.03 8.62 4.11
N LYS A 93 -1.60 9.61 3.34
CA LYS A 93 -1.85 11.03 3.62
C LYS A 93 -3.35 11.35 3.54
N MET A 94 -4.05 10.88 2.51
CA MET A 94 -5.49 11.09 2.36
C MET A 94 -6.28 10.43 3.50
N ILE A 95 -5.89 9.22 3.91
CA ILE A 95 -6.47 8.52 5.07
C ILE A 95 -6.26 9.34 6.36
N SER A 96 -5.03 9.81 6.61
CA SER A 96 -4.71 10.64 7.77
C SER A 96 -5.43 11.98 7.81
N ASN A 97 -5.80 12.51 6.64
CA ASN A 97 -6.60 13.72 6.50
C ASN A 97 -8.11 13.47 6.62
N LYS A 98 -8.53 12.22 6.91
CA LYS A 98 -9.94 11.78 6.96
C LYS A 98 -10.70 12.00 5.63
N GLU A 99 -9.99 12.02 4.51
CA GLU A 99 -10.58 12.23 3.16
C GLU A 99 -11.10 10.92 2.54
N VAL A 100 -10.69 9.78 3.06
CA VAL A 100 -11.00 8.44 2.52
C VAL A 100 -11.96 7.74 3.46
N SER A 101 -13.06 7.19 2.95
CA SER A 101 -13.99 6.34 3.72
C SER A 101 -13.64 4.87 3.60
N ARG A 102 -13.18 4.45 2.42
CA ARG A 102 -12.88 3.06 2.14
C ARG A 102 -11.77 2.91 1.10
N VAL A 103 -10.91 1.91 1.31
CA VAL A 103 -9.89 1.47 0.36
C VAL A 103 -10.29 0.14 -0.24
N VAL A 104 -10.45 0.09 -1.56
CA VAL A 104 -10.78 -1.13 -2.31
C VAL A 104 -9.51 -1.65 -2.98
N VAL A 105 -9.22 -2.94 -2.80
CA VAL A 105 -8.07 -3.61 -3.42
C VAL A 105 -8.49 -4.93 -4.05
N LEU A 106 -7.86 -5.31 -5.16
CA LEU A 106 -8.18 -6.57 -5.81
C LEU A 106 -7.81 -7.77 -4.94
N TYR A 107 -6.54 -7.85 -4.51
CA TYR A 107 -6.03 -8.86 -3.59
C TYR A 107 -5.30 -8.22 -2.42
N LYS A 108 -5.22 -8.92 -1.27
CA LYS A 108 -4.53 -8.45 -0.05
C LYS A 108 -3.09 -8.00 -0.31
N ASP A 109 -2.37 -8.76 -1.13
CA ASP A 109 -0.94 -8.57 -1.40
C ASP A 109 -0.62 -7.42 -2.39
N ARG A 110 -1.65 -6.90 -3.07
CA ARG A 110 -1.52 -5.71 -3.93
C ARG A 110 -1.29 -4.48 -3.08
N LEU A 111 -1.89 -4.45 -1.89
CA LEU A 111 -1.70 -3.38 -0.92
C LEU A 111 -0.29 -3.43 -0.32
N MET A 112 0.02 -4.51 0.41
CA MET A 112 1.31 -4.72 1.05
C MET A 112 1.64 -6.21 1.18
N ARG A 113 2.91 -6.57 0.98
CA ARG A 113 3.40 -7.94 1.23
C ARG A 113 3.53 -8.23 2.72
N PHE A 114 4.04 -7.26 3.47
CA PHE A 114 4.17 -7.30 4.93
C PHE A 114 3.60 -6.02 5.53
N GLY A 115 3.12 -6.08 6.76
CA GLY A 115 2.57 -4.91 7.44
C GLY A 115 1.13 -4.58 7.06
N TYR A 116 0.42 -5.51 6.40
CA TYR A 116 -1.01 -5.37 6.17
C TYR A 116 -1.77 -5.10 7.48
N ASP A 117 -1.50 -5.88 8.53
CA ASP A 117 -2.22 -5.73 9.80
C ASP A 117 -1.96 -4.36 10.44
N MET A 118 -0.73 -3.84 10.34
CA MET A 118 -0.41 -2.48 10.79
C MET A 118 -1.14 -1.43 9.96
N PHE A 119 -1.21 -1.60 8.63
CA PHE A 119 -1.95 -0.69 7.76
C PHE A 119 -3.46 -0.76 8.00
N SER A 120 -3.99 -1.96 8.26
CA SER A 120 -5.39 -2.19 8.62
C SER A 120 -5.74 -1.47 9.91
N TYR A 121 -4.91 -1.61 10.94
CA TYR A 121 -5.08 -0.88 12.19
C TYR A 121 -4.98 0.64 11.99
N PHE A 122 -4.04 1.11 11.14
CA PHE A 122 -3.97 2.53 10.77
C PHE A 122 -5.25 3.02 10.08
N CYS A 123 -5.86 2.21 9.20
CA CYS A 123 -7.13 2.55 8.58
C CYS A 123 -8.27 2.59 9.59
N GLU A 124 -8.32 1.64 10.52
CA GLU A 124 -9.31 1.59 11.61
C GLU A 124 -9.25 2.85 12.49
N LEU A 125 -8.05 3.26 12.93
CA LEU A 125 -7.85 4.52 13.66
C LEU A 125 -8.32 5.76 12.86
N ASN A 126 -8.35 5.64 11.54
CA ASN A 126 -8.79 6.70 10.64
C ASN A 126 -10.23 6.51 10.13
N ASP A 127 -11.03 5.65 10.77
CA ASP A 127 -12.41 5.33 10.39
C ASP A 127 -12.54 4.91 8.92
N THR A 128 -11.49 4.28 8.37
CA THR A 128 -11.38 3.89 6.97
C THR A 128 -11.48 2.38 6.87
N GLU A 129 -12.40 1.89 6.05
CA GLU A 129 -12.58 0.45 5.82
C GLU A 129 -11.65 -0.04 4.71
N ILE A 130 -11.22 -1.30 4.78
CA ILE A 130 -10.51 -1.97 3.69
C ILE A 130 -11.42 -3.06 3.13
N GLU A 131 -11.71 -2.98 1.83
CA GLU A 131 -12.53 -3.95 1.09
C GLU A 131 -11.65 -4.67 0.08
N ILE A 132 -11.53 -5.99 0.23
CA ILE A 132 -10.80 -6.86 -0.68
C ILE A 132 -11.82 -7.50 -1.62
N ILE A 133 -11.62 -7.36 -2.94
CA ILE A 133 -12.54 -7.91 -3.95
C ILE A 133 -12.39 -9.42 -4.05
N ASP A 134 -11.14 -9.89 -4.10
CA ASP A 134 -10.81 -11.29 -4.29
C ASP A 134 -9.90 -11.81 -3.16
N HIS A 135 -10.37 -12.88 -2.52
CA HIS A 135 -9.71 -13.54 -1.40
C HIS A 135 -8.85 -14.72 -1.81
N THR A 136 -8.72 -15.03 -3.11
CA THR A 136 -7.80 -16.07 -3.57
C THR A 136 -6.35 -15.62 -3.38
N GLU A 137 -5.52 -16.48 -2.78
CA GLU A 137 -4.09 -16.24 -2.59
C GLU A 137 -3.29 -16.51 -3.88
N THR A 138 -3.60 -15.81 -4.97
CA THR A 138 -2.85 -15.94 -6.22
C THR A 138 -1.89 -14.78 -6.40
N THR A 139 -0.84 -14.73 -5.57
CA THR A 139 0.36 -13.99 -5.97
C THR A 139 1.10 -14.79 -7.02
N GLY A 140 1.48 -14.18 -8.15
CA GLY A 140 2.41 -14.81 -9.09
C GLY A 140 3.69 -15.24 -8.37
N LYS A 141 4.06 -16.53 -8.44
CA LYS A 141 5.27 -17.11 -7.80
C LYS A 141 6.50 -16.22 -7.97
N GLN A 142 6.65 -15.67 -9.17
CA GLN A 142 7.74 -14.76 -9.52
C GLN A 142 7.82 -13.52 -8.61
N GLU A 143 6.70 -12.86 -8.31
CA GLU A 143 6.72 -11.68 -7.42
C GLU A 143 7.10 -12.04 -5.97
N LEU A 144 6.73 -13.23 -5.49
CA LEU A 144 7.14 -13.70 -4.17
C LEU A 144 8.65 -13.94 -4.11
N THR A 145 9.22 -14.53 -5.16
CA THR A 145 10.65 -14.81 -5.25
C THR A 145 11.46 -13.53 -5.35
N GLU A 146 11.02 -12.56 -6.17
CA GLU A 146 11.64 -11.25 -6.25
C GLU A 146 11.67 -10.53 -4.90
N ASP A 147 10.54 -10.55 -4.19
CA ASP A 147 10.39 -10.00 -2.84
C ASP A 147 11.36 -10.69 -1.85
N LEU A 148 11.47 -12.02 -1.90
CA LEU A 148 12.41 -12.78 -1.07
C LEU A 148 13.87 -12.44 -1.37
N ILE A 149 14.25 -12.34 -2.64
CA ILE A 149 15.59 -11.95 -3.06
C ILE A 149 15.92 -10.56 -2.55
N GLN A 150 14.97 -9.63 -2.58
CA GLN A 150 15.16 -8.29 -2.03
C GLN A 150 15.44 -8.32 -0.53
N ILE A 151 14.69 -9.12 0.23
CA ILE A 151 14.90 -9.31 1.68
C ILE A 151 16.30 -9.87 1.95
N ILE A 152 16.65 -11.01 1.32
CA ILE A 152 17.95 -11.66 1.48
C ILE A 152 19.09 -10.69 1.14
N THR A 153 18.92 -9.90 0.08
CA THR A 153 19.90 -8.90 -0.35
C THR A 153 20.15 -7.85 0.74
N VAL A 154 19.09 -7.33 1.38
CA VAL A 154 19.22 -6.36 2.48
C VAL A 154 19.97 -6.96 3.66
N PHE A 155 19.62 -8.18 4.08
CA PHE A 155 20.29 -8.87 5.18
C PHE A 155 21.75 -9.22 4.86
N ALA A 156 22.02 -9.74 3.66
CA ALA A 156 23.36 -10.09 3.22
C ALA A 156 24.28 -8.85 3.16
N ASN A 157 23.76 -7.73 2.63
CA ASN A 157 24.49 -6.46 2.61
C ASN A 157 24.84 -5.98 4.03
N ARG A 158 23.94 -6.19 5.01
CA ARG A 158 24.16 -5.79 6.41
C ARG A 158 25.11 -6.73 7.14
N LEU A 159 25.06 -8.03 6.87
CA LEU A 159 25.90 -9.05 7.51
C LEU A 159 27.33 -9.07 6.98
N TYR A 160 27.50 -8.99 5.66
CA TYR A 160 28.80 -9.19 5.02
C TYR A 160 29.35 -7.94 4.34
N GLY A 161 28.54 -6.89 4.18
CA GLY A 161 28.89 -5.67 3.44
C GLY A 161 28.48 -5.72 1.97
N LYS A 162 28.07 -4.55 1.43
CA LYS A 162 27.52 -4.41 0.07
C LYS A 162 28.45 -4.91 -1.04
N SER A 163 29.76 -4.68 -0.90
CA SER A 163 30.77 -5.05 -1.90
C SER A 163 31.43 -6.41 -1.64
N SER A 164 31.03 -7.13 -0.59
CA SER A 164 31.65 -8.39 -0.21
C SER A 164 31.39 -9.50 -1.22
N LYS A 165 32.43 -10.29 -1.50
CA LYS A 165 32.33 -11.48 -2.37
C LYS A 165 31.30 -12.48 -1.84
N LYS A 166 31.14 -12.57 -0.51
CA LYS A 166 30.15 -13.45 0.14
C LYS A 166 28.72 -13.03 -0.19
N THR A 167 28.42 -11.74 -0.09
CA THR A 167 27.12 -11.15 -0.47
C THR A 167 26.77 -11.46 -1.92
N LYS A 168 27.70 -11.18 -2.84
CA LYS A 168 27.50 -11.42 -4.28
C LYS A 168 27.26 -12.90 -4.58
N LYS A 169 28.03 -13.80 -3.95
CA LYS A 169 27.88 -15.25 -4.12
C LYS A 169 26.52 -15.74 -3.62
N LEU A 170 26.08 -15.30 -2.44
CA LEU A 170 24.80 -15.70 -1.87
C LEU A 170 23.63 -15.26 -2.76
N ILE A 171 23.61 -13.99 -3.18
CA ILE A 171 22.54 -13.47 -4.05
C ILE A 171 22.52 -14.21 -5.39
N ALA A 172 23.69 -14.47 -5.99
CA ALA A 172 23.79 -15.23 -7.23
C ALA A 172 23.27 -16.66 -7.10
N GLN A 173 23.54 -17.34 -5.97
CA GLN A 173 23.04 -18.69 -5.72
C GLN A 173 21.52 -18.73 -5.59
N VAL A 174 20.92 -17.76 -4.88
CA VAL A 174 19.46 -17.69 -4.74
C VAL A 174 18.81 -17.44 -6.10
N LYS A 175 19.33 -16.50 -6.90
CA LYS A 175 18.84 -16.24 -8.26
C LYS A 175 19.01 -17.42 -9.21
N LYS A 176 20.10 -18.17 -9.07
CA LYS A 176 20.33 -19.37 -9.90
C LYS A 176 19.31 -20.46 -9.58
N LYS A 177 19.05 -20.70 -8.29
CA LYS A 177 18.04 -21.68 -7.86
C LYS A 177 16.62 -21.32 -8.30
N GLU A 178 16.29 -20.02 -8.33
CA GLU A 178 15.04 -19.53 -8.91
C GLU A 178 14.93 -19.93 -10.40
N ALA A 179 15.96 -19.64 -11.20
CA ALA A 179 15.96 -19.99 -12.62
C ALA A 179 15.91 -21.50 -12.88
N GLU A 180 16.59 -22.31 -12.05
CA GLU A 180 16.53 -23.77 -12.12
C GLU A 180 15.12 -24.31 -11.76
N SER A 181 14.44 -23.71 -10.77
CA SER A 181 13.07 -24.11 -10.40
C SER A 181 11.99 -23.75 -11.43
N ASP A 182 12.26 -22.78 -12.31
CA ASP A 182 11.36 -22.41 -13.40
C ASP A 182 11.52 -23.34 -14.64
N GLU A 183 12.65 -24.07 -14.75
CA GLU A 183 12.88 -25.06 -15.81
C GLU A 183 12.25 -26.43 -15.47
N ASP A 184 12.38 -26.92 -14.24
CA ASP A 184 11.76 -28.19 -13.79
C ASP A 184 10.21 -28.15 -13.90
N GLY A 185 9.59 -26.99 -13.68
CA GLY A 185 8.13 -26.83 -13.78
C GLY A 185 7.58 -26.87 -15.21
N LYS A 186 8.44 -26.80 -16.24
CA LYS A 186 8.02 -26.94 -17.65
C LYS A 186 8.04 -28.37 -18.16
N GLU A 187 8.85 -29.27 -17.58
CA GLU A 187 8.85 -30.68 -17.98
C GLU A 187 7.58 -31.42 -17.50
N ASP A 188 7.03 -31.06 -16.33
CA ASP A 188 5.84 -31.73 -15.76
C ASP A 188 4.51 -31.38 -16.46
N THR A 189 4.48 -30.37 -17.34
CA THR A 189 3.25 -30.01 -18.09
C THR A 189 3.20 -30.63 -19.49
N ALA A 190 4.28 -31.23 -19.96
CA ALA A 190 4.34 -31.87 -21.28
C ALA A 190 3.91 -33.35 -21.29
N SER A 191 3.62 -33.94 -20.12
CA SER A 191 3.30 -35.38 -19.98
C SER A 191 1.81 -35.68 -19.69
N ALA A 192 0.94 -34.67 -19.66
CA ALA A 192 -0.49 -34.84 -19.34
C ALA A 192 -1.42 -34.94 -20.56
N ASP A 193 -0.90 -34.76 -21.79
CA ASP A 193 -1.65 -35.00 -23.03
C ASP A 193 -1.05 -36.21 -23.77
N THR A 194 -1.38 -37.42 -23.35
CA THR A 194 -1.31 -38.64 -24.19
C THR A 194 -2.37 -39.65 -23.76
#